data_AF-A0A949ZB40-F1
#
_entry.id   AF-A0A949ZB40-F1
#
_cell.length_a   1.000
_cell.length_b   1.000
_cell.length_c   1.000
_cell.angle_alpha   90.00
_cell.angle_beta   90.00
_cell.angle_gamma   90.00
#
_symmetry.space_group_name_H-M   'P 1'
#
loop_
_entity.id
_entity.type
_entity.pdbx_description
1 polymer ?
#
loop_
_entity_poly.entity_id
_entity_poly.type
_entity_poly.pdbx_seq_one_letter_code
_entity_poly.pdbx_strand_id
1 'polypeptide(L)' 'MNGIRVFDSLEKAQAEGFAVFDRIPDGYLVRKDIGAHFALALVKLKPVREPSKN' A
#
# COMPACT_ATOMS: atom_id res chain seq x y z
N MET A 1 16.02 -0.71 -8.20
CA MET A 1 15.32 -1.17 -6.98
C MET A 1 13.84 -1.28 -7.31
N ASN A 2 13.35 -2.49 -7.63
CA ASN A 2 11.95 -2.75 -7.97
C ASN A 2 11.24 -3.29 -6.72
N GLY A 3 10.93 -2.40 -5.78
CA GLY A 3 10.17 -2.75 -4.57
C GLY A 3 8.75 -2.24 -4.67
N ILE A 4 7.78 -3.02 -4.18
CA ILE A 4 6.42 -2.53 -3.93
C ILE A 4 6.50 -1.59 -2.73
N ARG A 5 6.07 -0.34 -2.89
CA ARG A 5 6.02 0.61 -1.79
C ARG A 5 4.92 0.22 -0.81
N VAL A 6 5.22 0.27 0.48
CA VAL A 6 4.25 -0.01 1.54
C VAL A 6 4.11 1.24 2.41
N PHE A 7 2.89 1.69 2.62
CA PHE A 7 2.50 2.78 3.49
C PHE A 7 1.98 2.25 4.82
N ASP A 8 2.32 2.96 5.90
CA ASP A 8 1.84 2.65 7.25
C ASP A 8 0.38 3.06 7.49
N SER A 9 -0.15 3.98 6.67
CA SER A 9 -1.52 4.46 6.78
C SER A 9 -2.06 4.93 5.43
N LEU A 10 -3.40 4.93 5.32
CA LEU A 10 -4.06 5.39 4.11
C LEU A 10 -3.88 6.90 3.89
N GLU A 11 -3.85 7.69 4.97
CA GLU A 11 -3.58 9.13 4.92
C GLU A 11 -2.22 9.45 4.29
N LYS A 12 -1.15 8.72 4.67
CA LYS A 12 0.17 8.91 4.05
C LYS A 12 0.14 8.60 2.55
N ALA A 13 -0.55 7.54 2.15
CA ALA A 13 -0.71 7.19 0.74
C ALA A 13 -1.47 8.29 -0.04
N GLN A 14 -2.55 8.80 0.53
CA GLN A 14 -3.37 9.87 -0.06
C GLN A 14 -2.62 11.20 -0.16
N ALA A 15 -1.83 11.55 0.86
CA ALA A 15 -0.98 12.74 0.83
C ALA A 15 0.06 12.70 -0.31
N GLU A 16 0.49 11.51 -0.71
CA GLU A 16 1.38 11.32 -1.86
C GLU A 16 0.66 11.18 -3.20
N GLY A 17 -0.67 11.31 -3.21
CA GLY A 17 -1.51 11.26 -4.41
C GLY A 17 -1.89 9.84 -4.85
N PHE A 18 -1.77 8.84 -3.97
CA PHE A 18 -2.33 7.52 -4.23
C PHE A 18 -3.81 7.47 -3.86
N ALA A 19 -4.60 6.80 -4.70
CA ALA A 19 -6.01 6.51 -4.47
C ALA A 19 -6.21 5.02 -4.18
N VAL A 20 -7.24 4.68 -3.39
CA VAL A 20 -7.61 3.27 -3.17
C VAL A 20 -8.04 2.65 -4.49
N PHE A 21 -7.38 1.56 -4.85
CA PHE A 21 -7.73 0.76 -6.01
C PHE A 21 -8.53 -0.47 -5.59
N ASP A 22 -8.09 -1.17 -4.53
CA ASP A 22 -8.78 -2.33 -4.00
C ASP A 22 -8.60 -2.47 -2.48
N ARG A 23 -9.52 -3.15 -1.82
CA ARG A 23 -9.45 -3.47 -0.39
C ARG A 23 -9.06 -4.93 -0.22
N ILE A 24 -7.98 -5.17 0.53
CA ILE A 24 -7.52 -6.51 0.86
C ILE A 24 -7.75 -6.79 2.36
N PRO A 25 -7.77 -8.06 2.81
CA PRO A 25 -8.12 -8.40 4.20
C PRO A 25 -7.30 -7.63 5.26
N ASP A 26 -6.03 -7.34 4.97
CA ASP A 26 -5.10 -6.71 5.90
C ASP A 26 -4.71 -5.26 5.52
N GLY A 27 -5.43 -4.64 4.59
CA GLY A 27 -5.01 -3.35 4.05
C GLY A 27 -5.74 -2.85 2.82
N TYR A 28 -5.05 -2.00 2.06
CA TYR A 28 -5.52 -1.48 0.78
C TYR A 28 -4.43 -1.62 -0.28
N LEU A 29 -4.83 -2.00 -1.50
CA LEU A 29 -4.04 -1.76 -2.69
C LEU A 29 -4.37 -0.36 -3.17
N VAL A 30 -3.34 0.48 -3.30
CA VAL A 30 -3.49 1.87 -3.74
C VAL A 30 -2.72 2.08 -5.04
N ARG A 31 -3.23 2.95 -5.91
CA ARG A 31 -2.61 3.30 -7.18
C ARG A 31 -2.45 4.80 -7.32
N LYS A 32 -1.38 5.22 -7.98
CA LYS A 32 -1.17 6.61 -8.40
C LYS A 32 -0.96 6.63 -9.91
N ASP A 33 -1.69 7.50 -10.59
CA ASP A 33 -1.47 7.75 -12.00
C ASP A 33 -0.18 8.56 -12.21
N ILE A 34 0.66 8.13 -13.14
CA ILE A 34 1.93 8.78 -13.48
C ILE A 34 2.02 9.01 -15.00
N GLY A 35 0.89 9.37 -15.63
CA GLY A 35 0.80 9.67 -17.05
C GLY A 35 0.50 8.41 -17.87
N ALA A 36 1.51 7.84 -18.54
CA ALA A 36 1.32 6.63 -19.36
C ALA A 36 1.28 5.32 -18.54
N HIS A 37 1.56 5.41 -17.24
CA HIS A 37 1.67 4.26 -16.33
C HIS A 37 0.96 4.54 -15.01
N PHE A 38 0.82 3.50 -14.19
CA PHE A 38 0.38 3.60 -12.81
C PHE A 38 1.45 3.03 -11.88
N ALA A 39 1.65 3.69 -10.74
CA ALA A 39 2.39 3.15 -9.61
C ALA A 39 1.43 2.41 -8.69
N LEU A 40 1.81 1.21 -8.24
CA LEU A 40 1.08 0.46 -7.22
C LEU A 40 1.81 0.51 -5.87
N ALA A 41 1.04 0.60 -4.80
CA ALA A 41 1.55 0.50 -3.43
C ALA A 41 0.53 -0.20 -2.53
N LEU A 42 0.98 -0.66 -1.37
CA LEU A 42 0.14 -1.30 -0.36
C LEU A 42 0.03 -0.40 0.86
N VAL A 43 -1.14 -0.36 1.50
CA VAL A 43 -1.34 0.24 2.81
C VAL A 43 -1.64 -0.91 3.77
N LYS A 44 -0.85 -1.09 4.83
CA LYS A 44 -1.12 -2.13 5.85
C LYS A 44 -1.97 -1.54 6.97
N LEU A 45 -3.09 -2.18 7.30
CA LEU A 45 -3.95 -1.79 8.43
C LEU A 45 -3.67 -2.59 9.69
N LYS A 46 -3.09 -3.77 9.56
CA LYS A 46 -2.61 -4.57 10.69
C LYS A 46 -1.10 -4.71 10.57
N PRO A 47 -0.35 -4.57 11.68
CA PRO A 47 1.03 -5.04 11.68
C PRO A 47 0.98 -6.51 11.30
N VAL A 48 1.79 -6.91 10.32
CA VAL A 48 2.02 -8.34 10.04
C VAL A 48 2.46 -8.91 11.38
N ARG A 49 1.63 -9.73 12.02
CA ARG A 49 2.11 -10.57 13.11
C ARG A 49 3.19 -11.40 12.47
N GLU A 50 4.45 -11.09 12.76
CA GLU A 50 5.55 -11.99 12.43
C GLU A 50 5.14 -13.38 12.93
N PRO A 51 5.32 -14.44 12.13
CA PRO A 51 5.10 -15.78 12.66
C PRO A 51 6.04 -15.91 13.85
N SER A 52 5.48 -16.00 15.06
CA SER A 52 6.22 -16.38 16.25
C SER A 52 6.96 -17.66 15.89
N LYS A 53 8.28 -17.56 15.74
CA LYS A 53 9.15 -18.73 15.75
C LYS A 53 8.99 -19.35 17.12
N ASN A 54 8.27 -20.46 17.19
CA ASN A 54 8.20 -21.32 18.36
C ASN A 54 9.26 -22.42 18.24
#